data_AF-A0A8J7TXY9-F1
#
_entry.id   AF-A0A8J7TXY9-F1
#
_cell.length_a   1.000
_cell.length_b   1.000
_cell.length_c   1.000
_cell.angle_alpha   90.00
_cell.angle_beta   90.00
_cell.angle_gamma   90.00
#
_symmetry.space_group_name_H-M   'P 1'
#
loop_
_entity.id
_entity.type
_entity.pdbx_description
1 polymer ?
#
loop_
_entity_poly.entity_id
_entity_poly.type
_entity_poly.pdbx_seq_one_letter_code
_entity_poly.pdbx_strand_id
1 'polypeptide(L)'
;KGDGDAPVQAYIAAVPGWKRDVARRLDAIIGRTVPGVRKAVKWNSPLYGVEGRGWFLGIHCFTKYVKVAFFRGALLRPVPPGESKSKDTRYLDIREDDPLDEAQFTAWVKQASQLPGWGGA
;
A
#
# COMPACT_ATOMS: atom_id res chain seq x y z
N LYS A 1 -3.94 -14.94 -8.44
CA LYS A 1 -3.09 -13.80 -8.86
C LYS A 1 -3.83 -13.09 -9.97
N GLY A 2 -3.95 -11.77 -9.93
CA GLY A 2 -4.61 -11.01 -11.00
C GLY A 2 -3.97 -9.64 -11.11
N ASP A 3 -3.78 -9.16 -12.33
CA ASP A 3 -3.24 -7.83 -12.63
C ASP A 3 -4.40 -6.89 -13.00
N GLY A 4 -4.26 -5.61 -12.68
CA GLY A 4 -5.27 -4.58 -12.89
C GLY A 4 -6.12 -4.26 -11.66
N ASP A 5 -7.07 -3.35 -11.86
CA ASP A 5 -7.94 -2.81 -10.81
C ASP A 5 -8.98 -3.82 -10.32
N ALA A 6 -9.64 -4.55 -11.23
CA ALA A 6 -10.72 -5.47 -10.88
C ALA A 6 -10.34 -6.54 -9.83
N PRO A 7 -9.15 -7.20 -9.89
CA PRO A 7 -8.71 -8.10 -8.83
C PRO A 7 -8.53 -7.41 -7.47
N VAL A 8 -8.08 -6.15 -7.44
CA VAL A 8 -7.93 -5.38 -6.20
C VAL A 8 -9.30 -4.98 -5.64
N GLN A 9 -10.25 -4.55 -6.48
CA GLN A 9 -11.61 -4.27 -6.03
C GLN A 9 -12.31 -5.53 -5.48
N ALA A 10 -12.13 -6.67 -6.14
CA ALA A 10 -12.64 -7.96 -5.65
C ALA A 10 -12.02 -8.35 -4.30
N TYR A 11 -10.70 -8.13 -4.12
CA TYR A 11 -10.04 -8.31 -2.83
C TYR A 11 -10.66 -7.43 -1.76
N ILE A 12 -10.80 -6.12 -2.01
CA ILE A 12 -11.38 -5.15 -1.06
C ILE A 12 -12.80 -5.58 -0.69
N ALA A 13 -13.63 -5.95 -1.66
CA ALA A 13 -14.99 -6.43 -1.43
C ALA A 13 -15.04 -7.70 -0.57
N ALA A 14 -14.02 -8.55 -0.62
CA ALA A 14 -13.91 -9.75 0.20
C ALA A 14 -13.36 -9.51 1.62
N VAL A 15 -12.74 -8.35 1.90
CA VAL A 15 -12.24 -8.03 3.23
C VAL A 15 -13.41 -7.91 4.22
N PRO A 16 -13.36 -8.56 5.40
CA PRO A 16 -14.44 -8.47 6.39
C PRO A 16 -14.30 -7.25 7.31
N GLY A 17 -15.44 -6.73 7.77
CA GLY A 17 -15.52 -5.69 8.81
C GLY A 17 -14.86 -4.36 8.43
N TRP A 18 -14.40 -3.63 9.44
CA TRP A 18 -13.78 -2.30 9.31
C TRP A 18 -12.56 -2.27 8.38
N LYS A 19 -11.85 -3.40 8.23
CA LYS A 19 -10.69 -3.52 7.34
C LYS A 19 -11.06 -3.26 5.88
N ARG A 20 -12.31 -3.54 5.48
CA ARG A 20 -12.83 -3.22 4.14
C ARG A 20 -12.81 -1.73 3.88
N ASP A 21 -13.29 -0.93 4.83
CA ASP A 21 -13.33 0.52 4.70
C ASP A 21 -11.92 1.11 4.68
N VAL A 22 -11.02 0.59 5.51
CA VAL A 22 -9.60 0.98 5.47
C VAL A 22 -8.99 0.64 4.10
N ALA A 23 -9.14 -0.60 3.61
CA ALA A 23 -8.60 -1.00 2.32
C ALA A 23 -9.16 -0.17 1.15
N ARG A 24 -10.47 0.13 1.18
CA ARG A 24 -11.14 1.00 0.20
C ARG A 24 -10.59 2.43 0.22
N ARG A 25 -10.40 3.01 1.42
CA ARG A 25 -9.81 4.35 1.57
C ARG A 25 -8.37 4.39 1.05
N LEU A 26 -7.55 3.40 1.42
CA LEU A 26 -6.18 3.30 0.93
C LEU A 26 -6.12 3.22 -0.59
N ASP A 27 -6.93 2.35 -1.21
CA ASP A 27 -6.99 2.21 -2.67
C ASP A 27 -7.38 3.53 -3.37
N ALA A 28 -8.40 4.23 -2.84
CA ALA A 28 -8.84 5.51 -3.37
C ALA A 28 -7.74 6.59 -3.27
N ILE A 29 -7.04 6.65 -2.13
CA ILE A 29 -5.92 7.58 -1.94
C ILE A 29 -4.76 7.25 -2.89
N ILE A 30 -4.44 5.97 -3.08
CA ILE A 30 -3.36 5.58 -3.98
C ILE A 30 -3.72 5.93 -5.44
N GLY A 31 -4.95 5.60 -5.87
CA GLY A 31 -5.44 5.90 -7.21
C GLY A 31 -5.48 7.40 -7.53
N ARG A 32 -5.93 8.25 -6.59
CA ARG A 32 -5.94 9.71 -6.79
C ARG A 32 -4.52 10.32 -6.81
N THR A 33 -3.59 9.74 -6.06
CA THR A 33 -2.23 10.28 -5.90
C THR A 33 -1.32 9.90 -7.07
N VAL A 34 -1.54 8.73 -7.66
CA VAL A 34 -0.74 8.20 -8.76
C VAL A 34 -1.67 7.82 -9.91
N PRO A 35 -2.02 8.77 -10.80
CA PRO A 35 -2.78 8.46 -12.01
C PRO A 35 -2.07 7.38 -12.83
N GLY A 36 -2.81 6.35 -13.24
CA GLY A 36 -2.25 5.20 -13.97
C GLY A 36 -1.46 4.21 -13.10
N VAL A 37 -1.63 4.23 -11.77
CA VAL A 37 -1.02 3.25 -10.86
C VAL A 37 -1.28 1.82 -11.32
N ARG A 38 -0.23 1.00 -11.40
CA ARG A 38 -0.37 -0.44 -11.63
C ARG A 38 -0.89 -1.10 -10.37
N LYS A 39 -1.93 -1.90 -10.51
CA LYS A 39 -2.54 -2.67 -9.43
C LYS A 39 -2.39 -4.15 -9.73
N ALA A 40 -2.23 -4.97 -8.69
CA ALA A 40 -2.28 -6.42 -8.80
C ALA A 40 -2.61 -7.05 -7.45
N VAL A 41 -3.09 -8.29 -7.45
CA VAL A 41 -3.15 -9.14 -6.26
C VAL A 41 -2.17 -10.29 -6.44
N LYS A 42 -1.13 -10.34 -5.58
CA LYS A 42 -0.14 -11.42 -5.54
C LYS A 42 -0.04 -11.95 -4.11
N TRP A 43 0.07 -13.26 -3.95
CA TRP A 43 0.10 -13.93 -2.62
C TRP A 43 -0.99 -13.40 -1.66
N ASN A 44 -2.22 -13.30 -2.17
CA ASN A 44 -3.39 -12.77 -1.44
C ASN A 44 -3.21 -11.35 -0.88
N SER A 45 -2.42 -10.51 -1.56
CA SER A 45 -2.09 -9.17 -1.10
C SER A 45 -2.15 -8.18 -2.27
N PRO A 46 -2.92 -7.09 -2.16
CA PRO A 46 -2.87 -6.00 -3.12
C PRO A 46 -1.48 -5.38 -3.19
N LEU A 47 -1.00 -5.14 -4.40
CA LEU A 47 0.25 -4.47 -4.71
C LEU A 47 -0.01 -3.29 -5.64
N TYR A 48 0.73 -2.22 -5.41
CA TYR A 48 0.66 -0.96 -6.15
C TYR A 48 2.03 -0.59 -6.67
N GLY A 49 2.10 -0.19 -7.93
CA GLY A 49 3.35 0.02 -8.65
C GLY A 49 3.25 1.07 -9.73
N VAL A 50 4.39 1.38 -10.33
CA VAL A 50 4.51 2.25 -11.50
C VAL A 50 5.20 1.46 -12.61
N GLU A 51 4.72 1.61 -13.84
CA GLU A 51 5.34 0.97 -15.01
C GLU A 51 6.81 1.39 -15.16
N GLY A 52 7.69 0.42 -15.44
CA GLY A 52 9.14 0.62 -15.49
C GLY A 52 9.82 0.91 -14.15
N ARG A 53 9.08 0.90 -13.03
CA ARG A 53 9.64 1.14 -11.68
C ARG A 53 9.32 0.07 -10.66
N GLY A 54 8.43 -0.87 -11.00
CA GLY A 54 8.05 -1.97 -10.11
C GLY A 54 7.01 -1.57 -9.06
N TRP A 55 6.86 -2.41 -8.03
CA TRP A 55 5.90 -2.23 -6.94
C TRP A 55 6.51 -1.36 -5.86
N PHE A 56 5.83 -0.30 -5.44
CA PHE A 56 6.31 0.60 -4.38
C PHE A 56 5.60 0.34 -3.04
N LEU A 57 4.40 -0.24 -3.08
CA LEU A 57 3.56 -0.49 -1.90
C LEU A 57 2.81 -1.82 -1.98
N GLY A 58 2.64 -2.48 -0.84
CA GLY A 58 1.75 -3.63 -0.65
C GLY A 58 0.83 -3.50 0.56
N ILE A 59 -0.35 -4.11 0.50
CA ILE A 59 -1.32 -4.12 1.61
C ILE A 59 -1.56 -5.56 2.07
N HIS A 60 -1.57 -5.76 3.40
CA HIS A 60 -1.86 -7.04 4.02
C HIS A 60 -2.88 -6.85 5.15
N CYS A 61 -4.00 -7.56 5.09
CA CYS A 61 -4.98 -7.59 6.17
C CYS A 61 -4.61 -8.67 7.19
N PHE A 62 -4.26 -8.28 8.41
CA PHE A 62 -4.09 -9.18 9.55
C PHE A 62 -5.36 -9.22 10.39
N THR A 63 -5.41 -10.10 11.39
CA THR A 63 -6.56 -10.21 12.29
C THR A 63 -6.87 -8.88 12.99
N LYS A 64 -5.84 -8.21 13.53
CA LYS A 64 -5.96 -7.02 14.39
C LYS A 64 -5.61 -5.68 13.71
N TYR A 65 -5.01 -5.70 12.52
CA TYR A 65 -4.54 -4.49 11.84
C TYR A 65 -4.48 -4.68 10.32
N VAL A 66 -4.51 -3.57 9.58
CA VAL A 66 -4.14 -3.53 8.16
C VAL A 66 -2.70 -3.00 8.08
N LYS A 67 -1.81 -3.78 7.47
CA LYS A 67 -0.41 -3.41 7.27
C LYS A 67 -0.21 -2.89 5.87
N VAL A 68 0.36 -1.70 5.78
CA VAL A 68 0.87 -1.14 4.53
C VAL A 68 2.40 -1.26 4.54
N ALA A 69 2.93 -1.96 3.54
CA ALA A 69 4.37 -2.11 3.35
C ALA A 69 4.86 -1.16 2.26
N PHE A 70 5.72 -0.21 2.64
CA PHE A 70 6.46 0.63 1.69
C PHE A 70 7.82 0.00 1.45
N PHE A 71 8.06 -0.51 0.23
CA PHE A 71 9.28 -1.29 -0.04
C PHE A 71 10.57 -0.48 0.06
N ARG A 72 10.49 0.84 -0.21
CA ARG A 72 11.55 1.84 0.04
C ARG A 72 11.18 2.81 1.16
N GLY A 73 10.46 2.33 2.17
CA GLY A 73 9.96 3.11 3.29
C GLY A 73 11.02 3.88 4.08
N ALA A 74 12.25 3.37 4.18
CA ALA A 74 13.35 4.05 4.89
C ALA A 74 13.78 5.38 4.24
N LEU A 75 13.50 5.55 2.95
CA LEU A 75 13.82 6.78 2.20
C LEU A 75 12.71 7.82 2.30
N LEU A 76 11.54 7.48 2.84
CA LEU A 76 10.42 8.40 2.96
C LEU A 76 10.66 9.41 4.09
N ARG A 77 9.98 10.56 3.99
CA ARG A 77 10.00 11.65 4.96
C ARG A 77 8.58 12.08 5.34
N PRO A 78 8.21 12.04 6.64
CA PRO A 78 8.89 11.31 7.71
C PRO A 78 8.99 9.81 7.40
N VAL A 79 9.84 9.08 8.12
CA VAL A 79 9.97 7.63 7.93
C VAL A 79 8.74 6.95 8.57
N PRO A 80 8.03 6.03 7.87
CA PRO A 80 6.93 5.30 8.48
C PRO A 80 7.40 4.52 9.73
N PRO A 81 6.58 4.48 10.80
CA PRO A 81 7.05 4.08 12.12
C PRO A 81 7.36 2.59 12.25
N GLY A 82 6.75 1.73 11.43
CA GLY A 82 6.93 0.29 11.52
C GLY A 82 8.27 -0.17 10.96
N GLU A 83 9.10 -0.77 11.83
CA GLU A 83 10.38 -1.34 11.42
C GLU A 83 10.21 -2.64 10.62
N SER A 84 11.19 -2.93 9.76
CA SER A 84 11.27 -4.19 9.02
C SER A 84 12.62 -4.86 9.25
N LYS A 85 12.64 -6.19 9.11
CA LYS A 85 13.89 -6.95 9.01
C LYS A 85 14.71 -6.55 7.78
N SER A 86 14.04 -6.08 6.73
CA SER A 86 14.70 -5.48 5.57
C SER A 86 15.07 -4.03 5.88
N LYS A 87 16.31 -3.63 5.57
CA LYS A 87 16.81 -2.27 5.85
C LYS A 87 15.96 -1.18 5.18
N ASP A 88 15.43 -1.47 3.99
CA ASP A 88 14.75 -0.47 3.16
C ASP A 88 13.25 -0.36 3.40
N THR A 89 12.61 -1.46 3.83
CA THR A 89 11.15 -1.50 3.97
C THR A 89 10.71 -0.89 5.28
N ARG A 90 9.61 -0.14 5.27
CA ARG A 90 8.92 0.30 6.50
C ARG A 90 7.43 0.02 6.39
N TYR A 91 6.80 -0.16 7.54
CA TYR A 91 5.40 -0.47 7.66
C TYR A 91 4.61 0.68 8.28
N LEU A 92 3.35 0.76 7.88
CA LEU A 92 2.32 1.48 8.60
C LEU A 92 1.25 0.46 8.98
N ASP A 93 1.04 0.27 10.29
CA ASP A 93 0.00 -0.61 10.80
C ASP A 93 -1.19 0.25 11.25
N ILE A 94 -2.35 0.03 10.63
CA ILE A 94 -3.60 0.75 10.90
C ILE A 94 -4.51 -0.19 11.69
N ARG A 95 -4.92 0.20 12.90
CA ARG A 95 -5.91 -0.53 13.71
C ARG A 95 -7.30 0.06 13.54
N GLU A 96 -8.30 -0.63 14.09
CA GLU A 96 -9.72 -0.29 13.96
C GLU A 96 -10.04 1.14 14.40
N ASP A 97 -9.48 1.54 15.55
CA ASP A 97 -9.72 2.83 16.17
C ASP A 97 -8.63 3.87 15.84
N ASP A 98 -7.62 3.50 15.04
CA ASP A 98 -6.55 4.42 14.66
C ASP A 98 -7.05 5.34 13.53
N PRO A 99 -7.05 6.67 13.72
CA PRO A 99 -7.37 7.58 12.65
C PRO A 99 -6.29 7.48 11.56
N LEU A 100 -6.71 7.25 10.32
CA LEU A 100 -5.81 7.33 9.17
C LEU A 100 -5.51 8.79 8.87
N ASP A 101 -4.26 9.22 9.11
CA ASP A 101 -3.76 10.50 8.60
C ASP A 101 -3.62 10.42 7.07
N GLU A 102 -4.69 10.79 6.37
CA GLU A 102 -4.75 10.75 4.92
C GLU A 102 -3.74 11.70 4.26
N ALA A 103 -3.42 12.83 4.89
CA ALA A 103 -2.47 13.80 4.35
C ALA A 103 -1.06 13.21 4.37
N GLN A 104 -0.66 12.64 5.51
CA GLN A 104 0.62 11.96 5.64
C GLN A 104 0.69 10.71 4.75
N PHE A 105 -0.38 9.92 4.66
CA PHE A 105 -0.42 8.76 3.77
C PHE A 105 -0.28 9.16 2.30
N THR A 106 -0.99 10.22 1.87
CA THR A 106 -0.86 10.79 0.51
C THR A 106 0.58 11.22 0.23
N ALA A 107 1.23 11.90 1.18
CA ALA A 107 2.63 12.32 1.04
C ALA A 107 3.58 11.13 0.88
N TRP A 108 3.36 10.04 1.62
CA TRP A 108 4.15 8.81 1.48
C TRP A 108 3.92 8.12 0.14
N VAL A 109 2.68 8.00 -0.33
CA VAL A 109 2.38 7.40 -1.64
C VAL A 109 3.06 8.18 -2.76
N LYS A 110 3.01 9.53 -2.71
CA LYS A 110 3.67 10.39 -3.70
C LYS A 110 5.18 10.20 -3.72
N GLN A 111 5.82 10.10 -2.56
CA GLN A 111 7.26 9.86 -2.48
C GLN A 111 7.61 8.44 -2.96
N ALA A 112 6.86 7.43 -2.51
CA ALA A 112 7.15 6.03 -2.83
C ALA A 112 7.03 5.72 -4.33
N SER A 113 6.07 6.35 -5.03
CA SER A 113 5.89 6.18 -6.49
C SER A 113 7.06 6.74 -7.32
N GLN A 114 7.89 7.60 -6.72
CA GLN A 114 9.05 8.19 -7.36
C GLN A 114 10.33 7.36 -7.16
N LEU A 115 10.30 6.37 -6.27
CA LEU A 115 11.45 5.54 -5.93
C LEU A 115 11.46 4.22 -6.73
N PRO A 116 12.63 3.61 -6.95
CA PRO A 116 12.73 2.26 -7.51
C PRO A 116 12.05 1.25 -6.59
N GLY A 117 10.98 0.64 -7.10
CA GLY A 117 10.19 -0.36 -6.42
C GLY A 117 10.79 -1.77 -6.53
N TRP A 118 10.12 -2.72 -5.90
CA TRP A 118 10.45 -4.12 -5.98
C TRP A 118 10.00 -4.73 -7.31
N GLY A 119 10.87 -5.52 -7.95
CA GLY A 119 10.59 -6.17 -9.23
C GLY A 119 10.52 -5.22 -10.43
N GLY A 120 11.02 -3.99 -10.28
CA GLY A 120 11.24 -3.05 -11.37
C GLY A 120 12.67 -3.20 -11.90
N ALA A 121 12.79 -3.55 -13.18
CA ALA A 121 13.93 -3.22 -14.02
C ALA A 121 13.45 -2.18 -15.03
#